data_AF-A0A968S6A1-F1
#
_entry.id   AF-A0A968S6A1-F1
#
_cell.length_a   1.000
_cell.length_b   1.000
_cell.length_c   1.000
_cell.angle_alpha   90.00
_cell.angle_beta   90.00
_cell.angle_gamma   90.00
#
_symmetry.space_group_name_H-M   'P 1'
#
loop_
_entity.id
_entity.type
_entity.pdbx_description
1 polymer ?
#
loop_
_entity_poly.entity_id
_entity_poly.type
_entity_poly.pdbx_seq_one_letter_code
_entity_poly.pdbx_strand_id
1 'polypeptide(L)'
;MTTALRPNRQDRGTSTGLPFASNAFSYAAAEQQLLQLLATDSLDQVIEQQPENAQLLEAAIAAAIEVAYRGKIDTETDSAHLFLQRVLYRINRLNLFWYDDLHHYKNERSYYLHSIRDRIEEPWQEWELAQLDVPQIQQLDVKQALIERGAADLNPPISDNKRYLREEMSLEGYRHLLAIASLDGLVEASRLSRILGGASNEVQATLIRVLLEEYGNGRLSRKHSTFFAKMMAELGLKTDPEGYFQIVPWEVLATINHNFLLTECKQYFLRYNGGLTYFEIAGPTFYTDYLLAAQRLNLSDGASGYWELHIREDERHGQWMLQQAALPLMEMYPQRAWELVLGYDQEKLMGDRAGDAVIRAIKRVELLD
;
A
#
# COMPACT_ATOMS: atom_id res chain seq x y z
N MET A 1 -68.08 -26.30 18.74
CA MET A 1 -68.43 -25.22 17.78
C MET A 1 -67.21 -24.32 17.66
N THR A 2 -66.49 -24.12 16.56
CA THR A 2 -66.60 -24.63 15.18
C THR A 2 -65.23 -24.36 14.53
N THR A 3 -64.82 -25.26 13.65
CA THR A 3 -63.60 -25.35 12.84
C THR A 3 -63.44 -24.20 11.83
N ALA A 4 -62.20 -23.76 11.54
CA ALA A 4 -61.73 -23.29 10.22
C ALA A 4 -60.19 -23.10 10.23
N LEU A 5 -59.43 -24.06 9.70
CA LEU A 5 -58.75 -24.01 8.38
C LEU A 5 -57.52 -23.08 8.32
N ARG A 6 -56.34 -23.69 8.52
CA ARG A 6 -55.04 -23.15 8.08
C ARG A 6 -54.89 -23.36 6.57
N PRO A 7 -54.44 -22.37 5.78
CA PRO A 7 -54.03 -22.64 4.41
C PRO A 7 -52.61 -23.21 4.36
N ASN A 8 -52.47 -24.24 3.53
CA ASN A 8 -51.24 -24.90 3.09
C ASN A 8 -50.15 -23.91 2.65
N ARG A 9 -48.94 -24.09 3.18
CA ARG A 9 -47.71 -23.70 2.46
C ARG A 9 -47.53 -24.70 1.32
N GLN A 10 -47.90 -24.29 0.10
CA GLN A 10 -47.44 -24.95 -1.11
C GLN A 10 -46.05 -24.43 -1.46
N ASP A 11 -45.13 -25.37 -1.58
CA ASP A 11 -43.89 -25.25 -2.33
C ASP A 11 -44.12 -24.50 -3.65
N ARG A 12 -43.39 -23.41 -3.84
CA ARG A 12 -43.11 -22.89 -5.17
C ARG A 12 -41.67 -22.41 -5.24
N GLY A 13 -40.94 -23.08 -6.12
CA GLY A 13 -39.88 -22.45 -6.89
C GLY A 13 -38.53 -22.47 -6.20
N THR A 14 -37.84 -23.59 -6.35
CA THR A 14 -36.39 -23.59 -6.57
C THR A 14 -36.03 -22.45 -7.53
N SER A 15 -35.50 -21.36 -6.97
CA SER A 15 -34.71 -20.39 -7.71
C SER A 15 -33.49 -21.16 -8.19
N THR A 16 -33.60 -21.64 -9.42
CA THR A 16 -32.52 -22.25 -10.17
C THR A 16 -31.42 -21.20 -10.24
N GLY A 17 -30.28 -21.54 -9.62
CA GLY A 17 -29.06 -20.75 -9.75
C GLY A 17 -28.84 -20.46 -11.23
N LEU A 18 -28.81 -19.18 -11.57
CA LEU A 18 -28.26 -18.76 -12.84
C LEU A 18 -26.85 -19.36 -12.90
N PRO A 19 -26.52 -20.14 -13.93
CA PRO A 19 -25.16 -20.62 -14.09
C PRO A 19 -24.27 -19.38 -14.17
N PHE A 20 -23.27 -19.31 -13.30
CA PHE A 20 -22.11 -18.45 -13.51
C PHE A 20 -21.53 -18.85 -14.87
N ALA A 21 -21.98 -18.18 -15.92
CA ALA A 21 -21.36 -18.28 -17.22
C ALA A 21 -19.95 -17.74 -17.02
N SER A 22 -18.99 -18.65 -17.08
CA SER A 22 -17.57 -18.37 -17.17
C SER A 22 -17.29 -17.63 -18.47
N ASN A 23 -17.73 -16.38 -18.58
CA ASN A 23 -17.03 -15.45 -19.43
C ASN A 23 -15.70 -15.22 -18.73
N ALA A 24 -14.70 -16.03 -19.05
CA ALA A 24 -13.33 -15.83 -18.60
C ALA A 24 -12.82 -14.53 -19.25
N PHE A 25 -13.15 -13.39 -18.66
CA PHE A 25 -12.54 -12.12 -19.02
C PHE A 25 -11.08 -12.15 -18.57
N SER A 26 -10.21 -11.61 -19.42
CA SER A 26 -8.80 -11.44 -19.08
C SER A 26 -8.64 -10.18 -18.23
N TYR A 27 -8.04 -10.30 -17.04
CA TYR A 27 -7.67 -9.13 -16.25
C TYR A 27 -6.78 -8.16 -17.03
N ALA A 28 -5.92 -8.66 -17.93
CA ALA A 28 -5.14 -7.81 -18.81
C ALA A 28 -6.02 -6.99 -19.77
N ALA A 29 -7.09 -7.57 -20.32
CA ALA A 29 -8.02 -6.83 -21.18
C ALA A 29 -8.82 -5.79 -20.39
N ALA A 30 -9.20 -6.10 -19.14
CA ALA A 30 -9.85 -5.15 -18.23
C ALA A 30 -8.91 -3.99 -17.85
N GLU A 31 -7.63 -4.26 -17.56
CA GLU A 31 -6.61 -3.23 -17.33
C GLU A 31 -6.43 -2.32 -18.55
N GLN A 32 -6.46 -2.88 -19.76
CA GLN A 32 -6.40 -2.06 -20.99
C GLN A 32 -7.64 -1.17 -21.14
N GLN A 33 -8.83 -1.68 -20.81
CA GLN A 33 -10.03 -0.85 -20.81
C GLN A 33 -9.93 0.28 -19.77
N LEU A 34 -9.40 0.03 -18.57
CA LEU A 34 -9.14 1.08 -17.59
C LEU A 34 -8.23 2.18 -18.15
N LEU A 35 -7.14 1.82 -18.83
CA LEU A 35 -6.24 2.80 -19.44
C LEU A 35 -6.94 3.65 -20.51
N GLN A 36 -7.82 3.04 -21.30
CA GLN A 36 -8.65 3.78 -22.27
C GLN A 36 -9.60 4.75 -21.57
N LEU A 37 -10.29 4.29 -20.52
CA LEU A 37 -11.21 5.12 -19.73
C LEU A 37 -10.49 6.29 -19.07
N LEU A 38 -9.30 6.07 -18.50
CA LEU A 38 -8.46 7.13 -17.91
C LEU A 38 -8.10 8.22 -18.93
N ALA A 39 -7.99 7.88 -20.22
CA ALA A 39 -7.68 8.82 -21.30
C ALA A 39 -8.92 9.48 -21.94
N THR A 40 -10.12 8.94 -21.70
CA THR A 40 -11.39 9.41 -22.29
C THR A 40 -11.73 10.83 -21.87
N ASP A 41 -12.05 11.68 -22.84
CA ASP A 41 -12.58 13.01 -22.60
C ASP A 41 -14.01 12.96 -22.07
N SER A 42 -14.31 13.78 -21.06
CA SER A 42 -15.62 13.81 -20.40
C SER A 42 -16.08 12.42 -19.95
N LEU A 43 -15.17 11.65 -19.33
CA LEU A 43 -15.39 10.25 -18.93
C LEU A 43 -16.74 10.01 -18.28
N ASP A 44 -17.14 10.85 -17.32
CA ASP A 44 -18.42 10.68 -16.61
C ASP A 44 -19.63 10.77 -17.56
N GLN A 45 -19.62 11.70 -18.52
CA GLN A 45 -20.69 11.84 -19.52
C GLN A 45 -20.71 10.64 -20.49
N VAL A 46 -19.53 10.15 -20.87
CA VAL A 46 -19.40 8.98 -21.75
C VAL A 46 -19.98 7.74 -21.07
N ILE A 47 -19.66 7.50 -19.80
CA ILE A 47 -20.19 6.35 -19.06
C ILE A 47 -21.70 6.49 -18.80
N GLU A 48 -22.18 7.71 -18.51
CA GLU A 48 -23.62 7.95 -18.33
C GLU A 48 -24.43 7.63 -19.61
N GLN A 49 -23.89 7.98 -20.79
CA GLN A 49 -24.57 7.76 -22.07
C GLN A 49 -24.35 6.35 -22.65
N GLN A 50 -23.18 5.76 -22.39
CA GLN A 50 -22.71 4.50 -22.97
C GLN A 50 -22.04 3.62 -21.90
N PRO A 51 -22.80 3.07 -20.93
CA PRO A 51 -22.25 2.25 -19.85
C PRO A 51 -21.54 0.98 -20.35
N GLU A 52 -21.85 0.51 -21.57
CA GLU A 52 -21.15 -0.59 -22.22
C GLU A 52 -19.64 -0.36 -22.38
N ASN A 53 -19.20 0.90 -22.42
CA ASN A 53 -17.79 1.27 -22.53
C ASN A 53 -16.97 0.87 -21.29
N ALA A 54 -17.63 0.59 -20.16
CA ALA A 54 -17.02 0.15 -18.91
C ALA A 54 -17.33 -1.32 -18.55
N GLN A 55 -18.14 -2.02 -19.36
CA GLN A 55 -18.74 -3.30 -18.96
C GLN A 55 -17.71 -4.38 -18.65
N LEU A 56 -16.61 -4.46 -19.41
CA LEU A 56 -15.57 -5.47 -19.21
C LEU A 56 -14.81 -5.24 -17.90
N LEU A 57 -14.41 -3.99 -17.63
CA LEU A 57 -13.73 -3.57 -16.41
C LEU A 57 -14.61 -3.84 -15.19
N GLU A 58 -15.87 -3.42 -15.23
CA GLU A 58 -16.78 -3.59 -14.10
C GLU A 58 -17.11 -5.05 -13.80
N ALA A 59 -17.31 -5.87 -14.84
CA ALA A 59 -17.53 -7.30 -14.67
C ALA A 59 -16.29 -7.99 -14.08
N ALA A 60 -15.09 -7.61 -14.55
CA ALA A 60 -13.83 -8.12 -14.02
C ALA A 60 -13.62 -7.74 -12.56
N ILE A 61 -13.91 -6.48 -12.19
CA ILE A 61 -13.82 -6.00 -10.80
C ILE A 61 -14.80 -6.76 -9.90
N ALA A 62 -16.06 -6.91 -10.32
CA ALA A 62 -17.06 -7.61 -9.52
C ALA A 62 -16.66 -9.05 -9.24
N ALA A 63 -16.16 -9.78 -10.25
CA ALA A 63 -15.69 -11.15 -10.06
C ALA A 63 -14.40 -11.23 -9.25
N ALA A 64 -13.44 -10.32 -9.48
CA ALA A 64 -12.20 -10.30 -8.71
C ALA A 64 -12.46 -10.02 -7.23
N ILE A 65 -13.43 -9.17 -6.87
CA ILE A 65 -13.83 -8.93 -5.47
C ILE A 65 -14.34 -10.21 -4.83
N GLU A 66 -15.18 -10.98 -5.53
CA GLU A 66 -15.67 -12.27 -5.01
C GLU A 66 -14.51 -13.25 -4.78
N VAL A 67 -13.57 -13.35 -5.71
CA VAL A 67 -12.41 -14.26 -5.62
C VAL A 67 -11.41 -13.83 -4.55
N ALA A 68 -11.08 -12.54 -4.48
CA ALA A 68 -10.05 -12.00 -3.60
C ALA A 68 -10.50 -11.88 -2.14
N TYR A 69 -11.75 -11.49 -1.90
CA TYR A 69 -12.19 -11.06 -0.56
C TYR A 69 -13.35 -11.86 0.03
N ARG A 70 -14.08 -12.66 -0.77
CA ARG A 70 -15.28 -13.39 -0.32
C ARG A 70 -15.22 -14.91 -0.54
N GLY A 71 -14.30 -15.38 -1.40
CA GLY A 71 -14.13 -16.78 -1.77
C GLY A 71 -13.29 -17.59 -0.77
N LYS A 72 -13.29 -18.92 -0.95
CA LYS A 72 -12.30 -19.80 -0.30
C LYS A 72 -11.01 -19.74 -1.10
N ILE A 73 -9.88 -19.57 -0.41
CA ILE A 73 -8.51 -19.45 -0.97
C ILE A 73 -8.29 -20.48 -2.09
N ASP A 74 -8.03 -20.00 -3.31
CA ASP A 74 -7.63 -20.81 -4.47
C ASP A 74 -6.49 -20.11 -5.22
N THR A 75 -5.84 -20.81 -6.15
CA THR A 75 -4.73 -20.34 -6.99
C THR A 75 -5.06 -19.10 -7.83
N GLU A 76 -6.34 -18.78 -8.07
CA GLU A 76 -6.78 -17.55 -8.75
C GLU A 76 -6.79 -16.30 -7.84
N THR A 77 -6.64 -16.46 -6.52
CA THR A 77 -6.72 -15.37 -5.53
C THR A 77 -5.63 -14.30 -5.75
N ASP A 78 -4.38 -14.69 -6.02
CA ASP A 78 -3.28 -13.72 -6.24
C ASP A 78 -3.47 -12.88 -7.51
N SER A 79 -4.02 -13.47 -8.57
CA SER A 79 -4.28 -12.74 -9.82
C SER A 79 -5.43 -11.75 -9.66
N ALA A 80 -6.45 -12.10 -8.87
CA ALA A 80 -7.55 -11.20 -8.52
C ALA A 80 -7.07 -10.03 -7.65
N HIS A 81 -6.25 -10.29 -6.62
CA HIS A 81 -5.64 -9.23 -5.83
C HIS A 81 -4.77 -8.32 -6.70
N LEU A 82 -3.90 -8.88 -7.54
CA LEU A 82 -3.03 -8.10 -8.41
C LEU A 82 -3.82 -7.17 -9.32
N PHE A 83 -4.86 -7.70 -9.97
CA PHE A 83 -5.74 -6.90 -10.82
C PHE A 83 -6.38 -5.74 -10.05
N LEU A 84 -7.02 -6.02 -8.91
CA LEU A 84 -7.69 -4.99 -8.10
C LEU A 84 -6.72 -3.93 -7.59
N GLN A 85 -5.55 -4.34 -7.10
CA GLN A 85 -4.52 -3.42 -6.59
C GLN A 85 -3.90 -2.57 -7.71
N ARG A 86 -3.80 -3.09 -8.93
CA ARG A 86 -3.39 -2.30 -10.11
C ARG A 86 -4.44 -1.28 -10.51
N VAL A 87 -5.74 -1.66 -10.49
CA VAL A 87 -6.84 -0.71 -10.73
C VAL A 87 -6.77 0.43 -9.72
N LEU A 88 -6.68 0.11 -8.42
CA LEU A 88 -6.55 1.11 -7.36
C LEU A 88 -5.32 2.00 -7.56
N TYR A 89 -4.15 1.42 -7.83
CA TYR A 89 -2.93 2.21 -8.03
C TYR A 89 -3.06 3.19 -9.20
N ARG A 90 -3.66 2.76 -10.32
CA ARG A 90 -3.87 3.63 -11.49
C ARG A 90 -4.85 4.76 -11.25
N ILE A 91 -5.82 4.59 -10.34
CA ILE A 91 -6.69 5.68 -9.90
C ILE A 91 -5.93 6.57 -8.90
N ASN A 92 -5.29 5.97 -7.90
CA ASN A 92 -4.61 6.66 -6.81
C ASN A 92 -3.41 7.48 -7.27
N ARG A 93 -2.73 7.09 -8.36
CA ARG A 93 -1.65 7.90 -8.92
C ARG A 93 -2.11 9.29 -9.34
N LEU A 94 -3.39 9.51 -9.65
CA LEU A 94 -3.92 10.83 -9.98
C LEU A 94 -3.88 11.80 -8.78
N ASN A 95 -3.69 11.29 -7.56
CA ASN A 95 -3.49 12.12 -6.37
C ASN A 95 -2.08 12.71 -6.28
N LEU A 96 -1.13 12.29 -7.12
CA LEU A 96 0.25 12.79 -7.13
C LEU A 96 0.57 13.40 -8.47
N PHE A 97 1.61 14.25 -8.51
CA PHE A 97 2.09 14.85 -9.74
C PHE A 97 3.39 14.18 -10.19
N TRP A 98 3.42 13.70 -11.44
CA TRP A 98 4.47 12.83 -11.98
C TRP A 98 5.36 13.49 -13.04
N TYR A 99 5.11 14.77 -13.37
CA TYR A 99 5.83 15.50 -14.43
C TYR A 99 5.74 14.84 -15.83
N ASP A 100 4.67 14.10 -16.08
CA ASP A 100 4.29 13.54 -17.37
C ASP A 100 3.24 14.43 -18.08
N ASP A 101 2.65 13.93 -19.17
CA ASP A 101 1.67 14.69 -19.95
C ASP A 101 0.45 15.08 -19.09
N LEU A 102 0.12 16.38 -19.08
CA LEU A 102 -1.01 16.92 -18.32
C LEU A 102 -2.36 16.29 -18.68
N HIS A 103 -2.50 15.72 -19.88
CA HIS A 103 -3.71 15.00 -20.28
C HIS A 103 -3.98 13.76 -19.41
N HIS A 104 -2.97 13.19 -18.73
CA HIS A 104 -3.15 12.05 -17.84
C HIS A 104 -3.97 12.39 -16.58
N TYR A 105 -4.11 13.67 -16.21
CA TYR A 105 -4.82 14.13 -15.01
C TYR A 105 -6.28 14.52 -15.28
N LYS A 106 -6.74 14.50 -16.54
CA LYS A 106 -8.06 15.05 -16.93
C LYS A 106 -9.24 14.46 -16.14
N ASN A 107 -9.09 13.23 -15.68
CA ASN A 107 -10.11 12.47 -14.98
C ASN A 107 -9.86 12.36 -13.46
N GLU A 108 -8.93 13.16 -12.88
CA GLU A 108 -8.61 13.14 -11.44
C GLU A 108 -9.83 13.45 -10.53
N ARG A 109 -10.89 14.03 -11.08
CA ARG A 109 -12.15 14.34 -10.37
C ARG A 109 -13.35 13.52 -10.85
N SER A 110 -13.14 12.48 -11.65
CA SER A 110 -14.23 11.68 -12.21
C SER A 110 -15.04 10.98 -11.11
N TYR A 111 -16.36 11.13 -11.17
CA TYR A 111 -17.28 10.40 -10.28
C TYR A 111 -17.25 8.90 -10.56
N TYR A 112 -17.14 8.51 -11.82
CA TYR A 112 -16.99 7.11 -12.21
C TYR A 112 -15.75 6.47 -11.59
N LEU A 113 -14.57 7.09 -11.71
CA LEU A 113 -13.35 6.54 -11.12
C LEU A 113 -13.42 6.48 -9.59
N HIS A 114 -14.01 7.50 -8.94
CA HIS A 114 -14.28 7.45 -7.50
C HIS A 114 -15.16 6.26 -7.13
N SER A 115 -16.24 6.00 -7.89
CA SER A 115 -17.12 4.87 -7.63
C SER A 115 -16.41 3.52 -7.78
N ILE A 116 -15.49 3.40 -8.74
CA ILE A 116 -14.68 2.19 -8.95
C ILE A 116 -13.72 1.99 -7.77
N ARG A 117 -13.04 3.05 -7.34
CA ARG A 117 -12.15 3.00 -6.18
C ARG A 117 -12.91 2.53 -4.94
N ASP A 118 -14.02 3.18 -4.61
CA ASP A 118 -14.79 2.90 -3.40
C ASP A 118 -15.35 1.46 -3.41
N ARG A 119 -15.81 0.96 -4.57
CA ARG A 119 -16.27 -0.43 -4.76
C ARG A 119 -15.20 -1.49 -4.48
N ILE A 120 -13.93 -1.16 -4.68
CA ILE A 120 -12.81 -2.07 -4.41
C ILE A 120 -12.32 -1.86 -2.97
N GLU A 121 -12.16 -0.62 -2.53
CA GLU A 121 -11.64 -0.29 -1.20
C GLU A 121 -12.54 -0.79 -0.07
N GLU A 122 -13.86 -0.70 -0.19
CA GLU A 122 -14.78 -1.14 0.87
C GLU A 122 -14.62 -2.64 1.23
N PRO A 123 -14.82 -3.61 0.31
CA PRO A 123 -14.63 -5.02 0.63
C PRO A 123 -13.16 -5.37 0.93
N TRP A 124 -12.21 -4.65 0.35
CA TRP A 124 -10.80 -4.85 0.66
C TRP A 124 -10.47 -4.45 2.09
N GLN A 125 -10.95 -3.30 2.58
CA GLN A 125 -10.72 -2.87 3.95
C GLN A 125 -11.43 -3.76 4.96
N GLU A 126 -12.62 -4.26 4.66
CA GLU A 126 -13.27 -5.30 5.47
C GLU A 126 -12.39 -6.55 5.57
N TRP A 127 -11.81 -6.99 4.45
CA TRP A 127 -10.92 -8.15 4.41
C TRP A 127 -9.60 -7.94 5.18
N GLU A 128 -8.97 -6.76 5.07
CA GLU A 128 -7.74 -6.44 5.83
C GLU A 128 -8.04 -6.36 7.33
N LEU A 129 -9.14 -5.71 7.73
CA LEU A 129 -9.53 -5.59 9.14
C LEU A 129 -9.90 -6.94 9.75
N ALA A 130 -10.44 -7.88 8.97
CA ALA A 130 -10.74 -9.24 9.43
C ALA A 130 -9.48 -10.05 9.80
N GLN A 131 -8.28 -9.62 9.39
CA GLN A 131 -7.01 -10.25 9.77
C GLN A 131 -6.50 -9.81 11.15
N LEU A 132 -7.16 -8.84 11.80
CA LEU A 132 -6.75 -8.26 13.08
C LEU A 132 -7.87 -8.38 14.12
N ASP A 133 -7.48 -8.54 15.39
CA ASP A 133 -8.43 -8.49 16.51
C ASP A 133 -8.71 -7.03 16.90
N VAL A 134 -9.48 -6.34 16.05
CA VAL A 134 -9.89 -4.95 16.29
C VAL A 134 -10.61 -4.77 17.64
N PRO A 135 -11.54 -5.66 18.06
CA PRO A 135 -12.14 -5.59 19.40
C PRO A 135 -11.13 -5.64 20.53
N GLN A 136 -10.08 -6.45 20.43
CA GLN A 136 -9.00 -6.47 21.41
C GLN A 136 -8.19 -5.17 21.37
N ILE A 137 -7.82 -4.67 20.18
CA ILE A 137 -7.06 -3.41 20.03
C ILE A 137 -7.79 -2.23 20.69
N GLN A 138 -9.11 -2.17 20.56
CA GLN A 138 -9.95 -1.14 21.19
C GLN A 138 -9.92 -1.15 22.72
N GLN A 139 -9.51 -2.25 23.34
CA GLN A 139 -9.44 -2.41 24.80
C GLN A 139 -8.04 -2.20 25.38
N LEU A 140 -7.02 -2.02 24.54
CA LEU A 140 -5.64 -1.86 24.99
C LEU A 140 -5.41 -0.52 25.70
N ASP A 141 -4.46 -0.49 26.64
CA ASP A 141 -3.80 0.75 27.02
C ASP A 141 -2.94 1.22 25.83
N VAL A 142 -3.42 2.25 25.12
CA VAL A 142 -2.78 2.73 23.90
C VAL A 142 -1.35 3.20 24.12
N LYS A 143 -1.07 3.86 25.26
CA LYS A 143 0.28 4.36 25.56
C LYS A 143 1.25 3.21 25.71
N GLN A 144 0.88 2.25 26.55
CA GLN A 144 1.70 1.08 26.81
C GLN A 144 1.86 0.23 25.54
N ALA A 145 0.77 0.02 24.80
CA ALA A 145 0.77 -0.73 23.54
C ALA A 145 1.73 -0.15 22.49
N LEU A 146 1.76 1.17 22.31
CA LEU A 146 2.67 1.83 21.35
C LEU A 146 4.13 1.73 21.80
N ILE A 147 4.42 1.92 23.09
CA ILE A 147 5.78 1.84 23.63
C ILE A 147 6.34 0.41 23.52
N GLU A 148 5.54 -0.59 23.87
CA GLU A 148 5.96 -2.00 23.82
C GLU A 148 6.20 -2.47 22.38
N ARG A 149 5.32 -2.09 21.44
CA ARG A 149 5.51 -2.37 20.01
C ARG A 149 6.77 -1.69 19.47
N GLY A 150 6.92 -0.40 19.75
CA GLY A 150 8.11 0.35 19.33
C GLY A 150 9.41 -0.27 19.86
N ALA A 151 9.43 -0.70 21.12
CA ALA A 151 10.60 -1.38 21.69
C ALA A 151 10.89 -2.74 21.02
N ALA A 152 9.85 -3.52 20.71
CA ALA A 152 9.99 -4.81 20.06
C ALA A 152 10.47 -4.70 18.60
N ASP A 153 10.02 -3.67 17.88
CA ASP A 153 10.31 -3.48 16.45
C ASP A 153 11.54 -2.63 16.18
N LEU A 154 12.11 -1.97 17.20
CA LEU A 154 13.37 -1.24 17.07
C LEU A 154 14.56 -2.17 16.79
N ASN A 155 14.57 -3.37 17.39
CA ASN A 155 15.62 -4.37 17.20
C ASN A 155 15.05 -5.79 17.19
N PRO A 156 14.23 -6.15 16.18
CA PRO A 156 13.60 -7.45 16.11
C PRO A 156 14.63 -8.57 15.91
N PRO A 157 14.36 -9.79 16.38
CA PRO A 157 15.20 -10.96 16.12
C PRO A 157 15.46 -11.19 14.63
N ILE A 158 16.61 -11.80 14.31
CA ILE A 158 16.95 -12.18 12.93
C ILE A 158 16.08 -13.38 12.53
N SER A 159 15.15 -13.15 11.61
CA SER A 159 14.38 -14.21 10.95
C SER A 159 15.17 -14.84 9.80
N ASP A 160 14.70 -15.98 9.29
CA ASP A 160 15.30 -16.64 8.12
C ASP A 160 15.26 -15.74 6.88
N ASN A 161 14.21 -14.93 6.73
CA ASN A 161 14.12 -13.92 5.68
C ASN A 161 15.20 -12.85 5.80
N LYS A 162 15.42 -12.32 7.01
CA LYS A 162 16.49 -11.34 7.26
C LYS A 162 17.86 -11.94 7.00
N ARG A 163 18.07 -13.20 7.42
CA ARG A 163 19.29 -13.96 7.13
C ARG A 163 19.51 -14.07 5.63
N TYR A 164 18.51 -14.51 4.88
CA TYR A 164 18.60 -14.62 3.43
C TYR A 164 18.99 -13.29 2.76
N LEU A 165 18.31 -12.19 3.12
CA LEU A 165 18.60 -10.87 2.54
C LEU A 165 20.07 -10.45 2.76
N ARG A 166 20.57 -10.58 3.99
CA ARG A 166 21.92 -10.12 4.34
C ARG A 166 23.04 -11.08 3.87
N GLU A 167 22.83 -12.39 3.97
CA GLU A 167 23.88 -13.41 3.83
C GLU A 167 23.84 -14.15 2.47
N GLU A 168 22.69 -14.21 1.81
CA GLU A 168 22.48 -15.10 0.65
C GLU A 168 22.13 -14.36 -0.65
N MET A 169 21.29 -13.32 -0.61
CA MET A 169 20.79 -12.60 -1.79
C MET A 169 21.89 -12.25 -2.81
N SER A 170 21.70 -12.62 -4.07
CA SER A 170 22.64 -12.38 -5.17
C SER A 170 22.62 -10.92 -5.65
N LEU A 171 23.53 -10.58 -6.57
CA LEU A 171 23.51 -9.29 -7.25
C LEU A 171 22.22 -9.06 -8.06
N GLU A 172 21.75 -10.08 -8.80
CA GLU A 172 20.49 -9.94 -9.53
C GLU A 172 19.31 -9.84 -8.56
N GLY A 173 19.35 -10.58 -7.47
CA GLY A 173 18.37 -10.44 -6.39
C GLY A 173 18.32 -9.03 -5.82
N TYR A 174 19.48 -8.40 -5.58
CA TYR A 174 19.58 -7.01 -5.13
C TYR A 174 19.02 -6.03 -6.16
N ARG A 175 19.33 -6.24 -7.45
CA ARG A 175 18.77 -5.44 -8.56
C ARG A 175 17.25 -5.55 -8.62
N HIS A 176 16.73 -6.76 -8.44
CA HIS A 176 15.29 -7.04 -8.43
C HIS A 176 14.58 -6.40 -7.24
N LEU A 177 15.21 -6.44 -6.05
CA LEU A 177 14.75 -5.71 -4.87
C LEU A 177 14.61 -4.21 -5.17
N LEU A 178 15.64 -3.58 -5.73
CA LEU A 178 15.60 -2.15 -6.07
C LEU A 178 14.53 -1.84 -7.12
N ALA A 179 14.34 -2.70 -8.10
CA ALA A 179 13.32 -2.55 -9.13
C ALA A 179 11.90 -2.58 -8.54
N ILE A 180 11.62 -3.46 -7.57
CA ILE A 180 10.33 -3.47 -6.88
C ILE A 180 10.18 -2.24 -5.96
N ALA A 181 11.21 -1.98 -5.14
CA ALA A 181 11.20 -0.88 -4.18
C ALA A 181 11.13 0.51 -4.84
N SER A 182 11.52 0.64 -6.12
CA SER A 182 11.48 1.91 -6.84
C SER A 182 10.07 2.50 -6.98
N LEU A 183 9.02 1.68 -6.85
CA LEU A 183 7.65 2.16 -6.91
C LEU A 183 7.33 3.13 -5.75
N ASP A 184 8.03 2.97 -4.62
CA ASP A 184 7.92 3.87 -3.48
C ASP A 184 9.15 4.79 -3.34
N GLY A 185 10.35 4.23 -3.41
CA GLY A 185 11.61 4.97 -3.18
C GLY A 185 11.83 6.16 -4.11
N LEU A 186 11.32 6.12 -5.35
CA LEU A 186 11.44 7.25 -6.29
C LEU A 186 10.47 8.40 -5.98
N VAL A 187 9.41 8.13 -5.24
CA VAL A 187 8.34 9.10 -4.89
C VAL A 187 8.15 9.27 -3.38
N GLU A 188 9.16 8.86 -2.62
CA GLU A 188 9.18 8.88 -1.17
C GLU A 188 8.71 10.20 -0.56
N ALA A 189 8.01 10.05 0.56
CA ALA A 189 7.36 11.08 1.37
C ALA A 189 6.25 11.88 0.66
N SER A 190 5.94 11.58 -0.61
CA SER A 190 4.83 12.22 -1.32
C SER A 190 3.49 12.00 -0.62
N ARG A 191 3.29 10.85 0.02
CA ARG A 191 2.06 10.53 0.74
C ARG A 191 1.94 11.32 2.06
N LEU A 192 3.04 11.48 2.80
CA LEU A 192 3.07 12.33 4.01
C LEU A 192 2.61 13.76 3.70
N SER A 193 3.01 14.31 2.54
CA SER A 193 2.59 15.65 2.13
C SER A 193 1.06 15.85 2.09
N ARG A 194 0.29 14.78 1.87
CA ARG A 194 -1.18 14.82 1.70
C ARG A 194 -1.97 14.96 3.00
N ILE A 195 -1.32 14.77 4.16
CA ILE A 195 -1.94 14.94 5.48
C ILE A 195 -1.52 16.24 6.17
N LEU A 196 -0.68 17.08 5.55
CA LEU A 196 -0.14 18.29 6.17
C LEU A 196 -0.97 19.55 5.92
N GLY A 197 -1.96 19.50 5.03
CA GLY A 197 -2.88 20.64 4.82
C GLY A 197 -3.86 20.79 5.98
N GLY A 198 -3.89 21.94 6.64
CA GLY A 198 -4.85 22.22 7.73
C GLY A 198 -4.33 23.17 8.79
N ALA A 199 -4.97 23.18 9.96
CA ALA A 199 -4.57 23.99 11.11
C ALA A 199 -3.35 23.39 11.83
N SER A 200 -2.43 24.26 12.26
CA SER A 200 -1.16 23.85 12.87
C SER A 200 -1.19 23.70 14.38
N ASN A 201 -0.50 22.66 14.84
CA ASN A 201 -0.14 22.39 16.23
C ASN A 201 1.25 21.72 16.26
N GLU A 202 1.73 21.36 17.45
CA GLU A 202 3.05 20.73 17.64
C GLU A 202 3.20 19.39 16.88
N VAL A 203 2.11 18.62 16.76
CA VAL A 203 2.12 17.38 15.96
C VAL A 203 2.32 17.71 14.49
N GLN A 204 1.56 18.66 13.94
CA GLN A 204 1.71 19.06 12.53
C GLN A 204 3.11 19.63 12.27
N ALA A 205 3.67 20.41 13.20
CA ALA A 205 5.04 20.92 13.09
C ALA A 205 6.08 19.79 13.07
N THR A 206 5.88 18.74 13.89
CA THR A 206 6.72 17.54 13.88
C THR A 206 6.65 16.80 12.55
N LEU A 207 5.45 16.58 12.01
CA LEU A 207 5.26 15.91 10.72
C LEU A 207 5.85 16.71 9.55
N ILE A 208 5.76 18.05 9.59
CA ILE A 208 6.43 18.92 8.63
C ILE A 208 7.95 18.78 8.73
N ARG A 209 8.51 18.68 9.95
CA ARG A 209 9.95 18.47 10.15
C ARG A 209 10.41 17.16 9.51
N VAL A 210 9.68 16.06 9.73
CA VAL A 210 9.95 14.77 9.06
C VAL A 210 9.92 14.96 7.54
N LEU A 211 8.83 15.53 6.99
CA LEU A 211 8.73 15.77 5.54
C LEU A 211 9.91 16.60 4.99
N LEU A 212 10.34 17.64 5.71
CA LEU A 212 11.45 18.47 5.28
C LEU A 212 12.76 17.70 5.22
N GLU A 213 13.03 16.80 6.16
CA GLU A 213 14.21 15.93 6.13
C GLU A 213 14.15 14.97 4.92
N GLU A 214 13.01 14.29 4.71
CA GLU A 214 12.77 13.42 3.54
C GLU A 214 12.95 14.14 2.19
N TYR A 215 12.54 15.42 2.13
CA TYR A 215 12.69 16.27 0.96
C TYR A 215 14.06 16.95 0.84
N GLY A 216 15.06 16.54 1.64
CA GLY A 216 16.40 17.09 1.59
C GLY A 216 16.44 18.59 1.91
N ASN A 217 15.54 19.04 2.78
CA ASN A 217 15.25 20.44 3.10
C ASN A 217 14.96 21.28 1.83
N GLY A 218 14.24 20.70 0.88
CA GLY A 218 13.86 21.34 -0.39
C GLY A 218 14.97 21.38 -1.44
N ARG A 219 16.10 20.70 -1.22
CA ARG A 219 17.19 20.62 -2.19
C ARG A 219 17.13 19.29 -2.92
N LEU A 220 16.84 19.31 -4.21
CA LEU A 220 16.71 18.08 -5.01
C LEU A 220 17.94 17.17 -4.88
N SER A 221 19.16 17.73 -4.89
CA SER A 221 20.40 16.96 -4.71
C SER A 221 20.54 16.26 -3.35
N ARG A 222 19.69 16.59 -2.38
CA ARG A 222 19.61 15.98 -1.05
C ARG A 222 18.28 15.28 -0.78
N LYS A 223 17.30 15.34 -1.70
CA LYS A 223 16.06 14.58 -1.55
C LYS A 223 16.40 13.11 -1.50
N HIS A 224 15.82 12.36 -0.57
CA HIS A 224 16.12 10.95 -0.38
C HIS A 224 15.91 10.14 -1.69
N SER A 225 14.82 10.40 -2.42
CA SER A 225 14.59 9.79 -3.75
C SER A 225 15.70 10.05 -4.80
N THR A 226 16.51 11.11 -4.67
CA THR A 226 17.70 11.32 -5.52
C THR A 226 18.81 10.32 -5.20
N PHE A 227 18.99 9.96 -3.92
CA PHE A 227 19.90 8.88 -3.53
C PHE A 227 19.37 7.53 -4.02
N PHE A 228 18.06 7.30 -3.95
CA PHE A 228 17.44 6.08 -4.48
C PHE A 228 17.68 5.93 -5.98
N ALA A 229 17.40 6.98 -6.77
CA ALA A 229 17.66 7.00 -8.20
C ALA A 229 19.15 6.79 -8.53
N LYS A 230 20.07 7.33 -7.71
CA LYS A 230 21.51 7.08 -7.87
C LYS A 230 21.87 5.61 -7.65
N MET A 231 21.34 4.96 -6.60
CA MET A 231 21.59 3.53 -6.38
C MET A 231 21.14 2.68 -7.57
N MET A 232 19.95 2.98 -8.10
CA MET A 232 19.43 2.32 -9.29
C MET A 232 20.35 2.51 -10.50
N ALA A 233 20.81 3.75 -10.75
CA ALA A 233 21.68 4.06 -11.88
C ALA A 233 23.06 3.40 -11.79
N GLU A 234 23.66 3.31 -10.60
CA GLU A 234 24.92 2.60 -10.36
C GLU A 234 24.81 1.10 -10.69
N LEU A 235 23.61 0.55 -10.55
CA LEU A 235 23.28 -0.81 -10.94
C LEU A 235 22.63 -0.87 -12.33
N GLY A 236 22.71 0.16 -13.17
CA GLY A 236 22.18 0.14 -14.54
C GLY A 236 20.67 -0.14 -14.64
N LEU A 237 19.90 0.19 -13.61
CA LEU A 237 18.44 0.13 -13.62
C LEU A 237 17.86 1.44 -14.16
N LYS A 238 16.63 1.37 -14.71
CA LYS A 238 15.89 2.56 -15.13
C LYS A 238 15.44 3.35 -13.91
N THR A 239 15.55 4.66 -13.95
CA THR A 239 15.19 5.54 -12.82
C THR A 239 13.86 6.25 -13.01
N ASP A 240 13.12 5.91 -14.07
CA ASP A 240 11.79 6.47 -14.33
C ASP A 240 10.80 5.97 -13.25
N PRO A 241 10.06 6.87 -12.58
CA PRO A 241 8.96 6.47 -11.72
C PRO A 241 8.01 5.50 -12.42
N GLU A 242 7.48 4.51 -11.69
CA GLU A 242 6.62 3.45 -12.23
C GLU A 242 7.26 2.53 -13.31
N GLY A 243 8.55 2.68 -13.63
CA GLY A 243 9.22 1.95 -14.71
C GLY A 243 9.21 0.42 -14.57
N TYR A 244 9.06 -0.07 -13.34
CA TYR A 244 9.01 -1.49 -12.99
C TYR A 244 7.63 -1.96 -12.48
N PHE A 245 6.58 -1.16 -12.66
CA PHE A 245 5.22 -1.46 -12.18
C PHE A 245 4.73 -2.89 -12.49
N GLN A 246 5.12 -3.46 -13.63
CA GLN A 246 4.66 -4.78 -14.07
C GLN A 246 5.19 -5.96 -13.23
N ILE A 247 6.32 -5.80 -12.54
CA ILE A 247 6.93 -6.86 -11.73
C ILE A 247 6.57 -6.77 -10.24
N VAL A 248 5.87 -5.71 -9.83
CA VAL A 248 5.55 -5.46 -8.43
C VAL A 248 4.46 -6.44 -7.95
N PRO A 249 4.70 -7.21 -6.88
CA PRO A 249 3.69 -8.08 -6.28
C PRO A 249 2.46 -7.31 -5.78
N TRP A 250 1.30 -7.95 -5.74
CA TRP A 250 0.07 -7.30 -5.30
C TRP A 250 0.16 -6.86 -3.84
N GLU A 251 0.93 -7.57 -3.03
CA GLU A 251 1.14 -7.30 -1.61
C GLU A 251 1.83 -5.94 -1.41
N VAL A 252 2.79 -5.59 -2.28
CA VAL A 252 3.46 -4.28 -2.28
C VAL A 252 2.52 -3.18 -2.78
N LEU A 253 1.71 -3.46 -3.80
CA LEU A 253 0.70 -2.51 -4.26
C LEU A 253 -0.36 -2.25 -3.17
N ALA A 254 -0.71 -3.27 -2.40
CA ALA A 254 -1.65 -3.17 -1.29
C ALA A 254 -1.13 -2.23 -0.18
N THR A 255 0.15 -2.28 0.19
CA THR A 255 0.70 -1.32 1.18
C THR A 255 0.63 0.12 0.65
N ILE A 256 0.99 0.34 -0.62
CA ILE A 256 0.95 1.66 -1.25
C ILE A 256 -0.49 2.20 -1.32
N ASN A 257 -1.44 1.38 -1.79
CA ASN A 257 -2.85 1.77 -1.88
C ASN A 257 -3.49 2.00 -0.51
N HIS A 258 -3.09 1.25 0.52
CA HIS A 258 -3.58 1.46 1.87
C HIS A 258 -3.14 2.83 2.36
N ASN A 259 -1.88 3.19 2.12
CA ASN A 259 -1.36 4.50 2.48
C ASN A 259 -2.08 5.64 1.72
N PHE A 260 -2.44 5.45 0.43
CA PHE A 260 -3.31 6.39 -0.29
C PHE A 260 -4.67 6.56 0.40
N LEU A 261 -5.37 5.47 0.71
CA LEU A 261 -6.64 5.53 1.44
C LEU A 261 -6.51 6.30 2.75
N LEU A 262 -5.50 5.99 3.56
CA LEU A 262 -5.31 6.63 4.87
C LEU A 262 -4.99 8.13 4.76
N THR A 263 -4.28 8.54 3.71
CA THR A 263 -3.88 9.94 3.53
C THR A 263 -4.97 10.80 2.88
N GLU A 264 -5.83 10.20 2.06
CA GLU A 264 -6.97 10.88 1.43
C GLU A 264 -8.16 11.04 2.38
N CYS A 265 -8.42 10.06 3.24
CA CYS A 265 -9.52 10.09 4.18
C CYS A 265 -9.08 10.60 5.56
N LYS A 266 -9.35 11.88 5.86
CA LYS A 266 -8.93 12.53 7.12
C LYS A 266 -9.46 11.88 8.40
N GLN A 267 -10.53 11.11 8.33
CA GLN A 267 -11.00 10.27 9.45
C GLN A 267 -9.95 9.23 9.91
N TYR A 268 -9.03 8.85 9.01
CA TYR A 268 -7.94 7.91 9.29
C TYR A 268 -6.62 8.60 9.67
N PHE A 269 -6.63 9.90 9.97
CA PHE A 269 -5.43 10.63 10.35
C PHE A 269 -4.64 9.95 11.50
N LEU A 270 -5.34 9.47 12.54
CA LEU A 270 -4.71 8.73 13.64
C LEU A 270 -4.11 7.40 13.15
N ARG A 271 -4.86 6.66 12.33
CA ARG A 271 -4.42 5.38 11.77
C ARG A 271 -3.16 5.55 10.92
N TYR A 272 -3.12 6.56 10.05
CA TYR A 272 -1.94 6.90 9.26
C TYR A 272 -0.72 7.18 10.15
N ASN A 273 -0.87 8.02 11.17
CA ASN A 273 0.23 8.37 12.07
C ASN A 273 0.71 7.17 12.90
N GLY A 274 -0.18 6.21 13.20
CA GLY A 274 0.18 4.93 13.79
C GLY A 274 1.09 4.10 12.89
N GLY A 275 0.68 3.92 11.62
CA GLY A 275 1.48 3.22 10.62
C GLY A 275 2.81 3.91 10.32
N LEU A 276 2.82 5.24 10.19
CA LEU A 276 4.05 6.01 10.02
C LEU A 276 4.98 5.86 11.23
N THR A 277 4.44 5.78 12.45
CA THR A 277 5.25 5.51 13.65
C THR A 277 5.93 4.15 13.58
N TYR A 278 5.25 3.10 13.12
CA TYR A 278 5.87 1.80 12.89
C TYR A 278 6.98 1.90 11.83
N PHE A 279 6.69 2.53 10.69
CA PHE A 279 7.64 2.65 9.59
C PHE A 279 8.94 3.34 10.02
N GLU A 280 8.86 4.47 10.71
CA GLU A 280 10.03 5.23 11.17
C GLU A 280 10.81 4.52 12.29
N ILE A 281 10.19 3.59 13.04
CA ILE A 281 10.88 2.78 14.06
C ILE A 281 11.55 1.56 13.43
N ALA A 282 10.85 0.84 12.55
CA ALA A 282 11.29 -0.45 12.02
C ALA A 282 12.17 -0.32 10.76
N GLY A 283 11.96 0.75 9.96
CA GLY A 283 12.66 1.07 8.71
C GLY A 283 14.17 0.85 8.77
N PRO A 284 14.89 1.47 9.74
CA PRO A 284 16.35 1.35 9.85
C PRO A 284 16.86 -0.08 9.94
N THR A 285 16.08 -0.98 10.55
CA THR A 285 16.48 -2.39 10.65
C THR A 285 16.45 -3.07 9.29
N PHE A 286 15.43 -2.81 8.47
CA PHE A 286 15.36 -3.38 7.11
C PHE A 286 16.46 -2.82 6.21
N TYR A 287 16.74 -1.53 6.31
CA TYR A 287 17.82 -0.89 5.56
C TYR A 287 19.20 -1.39 5.98
N THR A 288 19.38 -1.76 7.24
CA THR A 288 20.61 -2.41 7.71
C THR A 288 20.83 -3.75 7.02
N ASP A 289 19.78 -4.56 6.85
CA ASP A 289 19.87 -5.84 6.12
C ASP A 289 20.30 -5.63 4.66
N TYR A 290 19.75 -4.62 3.98
CA TYR A 290 20.12 -4.28 2.60
C TYR A 290 21.52 -3.69 2.48
N LEU A 291 21.96 -2.90 3.46
CA LEU A 291 23.32 -2.37 3.50
C LEU A 291 24.36 -3.50 3.68
N LEU A 292 24.09 -4.45 4.57
CA LEU A 292 24.95 -5.63 4.75
C LEU A 292 25.04 -6.48 3.48
N ALA A 293 23.92 -6.64 2.77
CA ALA A 293 23.91 -7.31 1.47
C ALA A 293 24.79 -6.58 0.44
N ALA A 294 24.67 -5.24 0.35
CA ALA A 294 25.47 -4.41 -0.55
C ALA A 294 26.98 -4.52 -0.25
N GLN A 295 27.36 -4.52 1.03
CA GLN A 295 28.74 -4.69 1.48
C GLN A 295 29.30 -6.07 1.12
N ARG A 296 28.53 -7.15 1.37
CA ARG A 296 28.90 -8.52 0.98
C ARG A 296 29.13 -8.64 -0.53
N LEU A 297 28.28 -7.97 -1.32
CA LEU A 297 28.36 -7.94 -2.79
C LEU A 297 29.42 -6.97 -3.33
N ASN A 298 30.17 -6.27 -2.46
CA ASN A 298 31.17 -5.26 -2.81
C ASN A 298 30.62 -4.14 -3.71
N LEU A 299 29.38 -3.70 -3.46
CA LEU A 299 28.77 -2.59 -4.19
C LEU A 299 29.43 -1.25 -3.80
N SER A 300 29.36 -0.26 -4.69
CA SER A 300 29.88 1.09 -4.43
C SER A 300 29.05 1.81 -3.37
N ASP A 301 29.63 2.82 -2.70
CA ASP A 301 28.89 3.70 -1.79
C ASP A 301 27.68 4.37 -2.49
N GLY A 302 27.80 4.62 -3.79
CA GLY A 302 26.71 5.13 -4.62
C GLY A 302 25.53 4.16 -4.75
N ALA A 303 25.79 2.86 -4.73
CA ALA A 303 24.82 1.78 -4.84
C ALA A 303 24.12 1.41 -3.51
N SER A 304 24.56 1.96 -2.38
CA SER A 304 23.94 1.74 -1.06
C SER A 304 23.65 3.02 -0.26
N GLY A 305 23.93 4.20 -0.81
CA GLY A 305 23.91 5.48 -0.08
C GLY A 305 22.55 5.89 0.48
N TYR A 306 21.44 5.44 -0.14
CA TYR A 306 20.09 5.68 0.41
C TYR A 306 19.85 4.91 1.71
N TRP A 307 20.33 3.66 1.81
CA TRP A 307 20.21 2.87 3.03
C TRP A 307 21.02 3.47 4.17
N GLU A 308 22.26 3.88 3.88
CA GLU A 308 23.11 4.55 4.86
C GLU A 308 22.50 5.87 5.36
N LEU A 309 21.87 6.63 4.46
CA LEU A 309 21.18 7.86 4.82
C LEU A 309 20.09 7.60 5.85
N HIS A 310 19.16 6.67 5.57
CA HIS A 310 18.07 6.35 6.48
C HIS A 310 18.56 5.78 7.81
N ILE A 311 19.56 4.90 7.81
CA ILE A 311 20.13 4.37 9.06
C ILE A 311 20.69 5.51 9.94
N ARG A 312 21.30 6.54 9.36
CA ARG A 312 21.86 7.68 10.13
C ARG A 312 20.80 8.66 10.60
N GLU A 313 19.78 8.94 9.78
CA GLU A 313 18.81 10.00 10.03
C GLU A 313 17.61 9.50 10.87
N ASP A 314 17.14 8.28 10.65
CA ASP A 314 15.82 7.80 11.10
C ASP A 314 15.75 7.35 12.56
N GLU A 315 16.88 7.12 13.25
CA GLU A 315 16.83 6.85 14.70
C GLU A 315 16.12 8.00 15.44
N ARG A 316 16.21 9.22 14.89
CA ARG A 316 15.52 10.42 15.38
C ARG A 316 14.05 10.45 14.95
N HIS A 317 13.74 10.02 13.72
CA HIS A 317 12.37 10.01 13.20
C HIS A 317 11.46 9.08 14.00
N GLY A 318 11.89 7.86 14.29
CA GLY A 318 11.11 6.93 15.11
C GLY A 318 10.80 7.50 16.51
N GLN A 319 11.79 8.16 17.14
CA GLN A 319 11.57 8.85 18.41
C GLN A 319 10.61 10.03 18.30
N TRP A 320 10.71 10.84 17.23
CA TRP A 320 9.80 11.95 17.00
C TRP A 320 8.38 11.47 16.75
N MET A 321 8.20 10.47 15.90
CA MET A 321 6.89 9.91 15.62
C MET A 321 6.25 9.35 16.88
N LEU A 322 6.99 8.61 17.71
CA LEU A 322 6.43 8.09 18.97
C LEU A 322 6.15 9.21 19.99
N GLN A 323 7.16 10.01 20.34
CA GLN A 323 7.10 10.94 21.48
C GLN A 323 6.41 12.27 21.15
N GLN A 324 6.49 12.73 19.90
CA GLN A 324 6.04 14.06 19.48
C GLN A 324 4.83 14.01 18.52
N ALA A 325 4.48 12.85 17.96
CA ALA A 325 3.26 12.67 17.17
C ALA A 325 2.25 11.71 17.83
N ALA A 326 2.56 10.41 17.94
CA ALA A 326 1.62 9.38 18.37
C ALA A 326 1.13 9.56 19.81
N LEU A 327 2.03 9.75 20.78
CA LEU A 327 1.63 9.96 22.19
C LEU A 327 0.83 11.25 22.40
N PRO A 328 1.21 12.41 21.83
CA PRO A 328 0.35 13.61 21.87
C PRO A 328 -1.01 13.41 21.18
N LEU A 329 -1.07 12.71 20.04
CA LEU A 329 -2.33 12.42 19.37
C LEU A 329 -3.25 11.52 20.20
N MET A 330 -2.68 10.55 20.92
CA MET A 330 -3.44 9.74 21.87
C MET A 330 -4.09 10.61 22.96
N GLU A 331 -3.36 11.58 23.50
CA GLU A 331 -3.89 12.52 24.51
C GLU A 331 -4.97 13.45 23.95
N MET A 332 -4.83 13.91 22.70
CA MET A 332 -5.83 14.75 22.02
C MET A 332 -7.12 14.01 21.67
N TYR A 333 -7.03 12.70 21.38
CA TYR A 333 -8.15 11.89 20.89
C TYR A 333 -8.37 10.62 21.73
N PRO A 334 -8.63 10.71 23.04
CA PRO A 334 -8.61 9.54 23.94
C PRO A 334 -9.62 8.45 23.55
N GLN A 335 -10.78 8.82 22.98
CA GLN A 335 -11.81 7.87 22.56
C GLN A 335 -11.50 7.15 21.24
N ARG A 336 -10.54 7.68 20.46
CA ARG A 336 -10.15 7.18 19.13
C ARG A 336 -8.68 6.79 19.06
N ALA A 337 -7.94 6.89 20.15
CA ALA A 337 -6.51 6.66 20.20
C ALA A 337 -6.11 5.22 19.81
N TRP A 338 -7.01 4.25 19.97
CA TRP A 338 -6.82 2.88 19.50
C TRP A 338 -6.56 2.79 17.98
N GLU A 339 -6.99 3.79 17.19
CA GLU A 339 -6.69 3.88 15.75
C GLU A 339 -5.17 4.00 15.50
N LEU A 340 -4.39 4.60 16.41
CA LEU A 340 -2.92 4.65 16.32
C LEU A 340 -2.33 3.24 16.41
N VAL A 341 -2.83 2.42 17.34
CA VAL A 341 -2.37 1.03 17.50
C VAL A 341 -2.82 0.19 16.31
N LEU A 342 -4.06 0.36 15.86
CA LEU A 342 -4.56 -0.32 14.67
C LEU A 342 -3.71 0.01 13.44
N GLY A 343 -3.40 1.29 13.22
CA GLY A 343 -2.57 1.71 12.08
C GLY A 343 -1.15 1.15 12.14
N TYR A 344 -0.56 1.11 13.33
CA TYR A 344 0.74 0.48 13.57
C TYR A 344 0.69 -1.01 13.19
N ASP A 345 -0.30 -1.75 13.70
CA ASP A 345 -0.43 -3.19 13.47
C ASP A 345 -0.79 -3.52 12.01
N GLN A 346 -1.60 -2.69 11.35
CA GLN A 346 -1.91 -2.83 9.93
C GLN A 346 -0.68 -2.62 9.05
N GLU A 347 0.08 -1.55 9.27
CA GLU A 347 1.30 -1.27 8.49
C GLU A 347 2.30 -2.42 8.63
N LYS A 348 2.48 -2.93 9.86
CA LYS A 348 3.34 -4.09 10.13
C LYS A 348 2.85 -5.36 9.42
N LEU A 349 1.57 -5.72 9.59
CA LEU A 349 1.03 -6.95 9.01
C LEU A 349 1.11 -6.93 7.48
N MET A 350 0.73 -5.81 6.86
CA MET A 350 0.78 -5.67 5.41
C MET A 350 2.23 -5.60 4.90
N GLY A 351 3.12 -4.93 5.66
CA GLY A 351 4.55 -4.87 5.39
C GLY A 351 5.24 -6.23 5.45
N ASP A 352 4.95 -7.04 6.46
CA ASP A 352 5.47 -8.41 6.58
C ASP A 352 5.03 -9.27 5.37
N ARG A 353 3.75 -9.20 5.01
CA ARG A 353 3.19 -9.89 3.83
C ARG A 353 3.84 -9.44 2.52
N ALA A 354 4.11 -8.14 2.38
CA ALA A 354 4.82 -7.58 1.23
C ALA A 354 6.29 -8.00 1.19
N GLY A 355 6.99 -7.99 2.33
CA GLY A 355 8.38 -8.44 2.45
C GLY A 355 8.55 -9.91 2.03
N ASP A 356 7.65 -10.78 2.47
CA ASP A 356 7.62 -12.17 2.04
C ASP A 356 7.43 -12.31 0.52
N ALA A 357 6.54 -11.51 -0.07
CA ALA A 357 6.29 -11.52 -1.51
C ALA A 357 7.51 -11.05 -2.32
N VAL A 358 8.20 -10.01 -1.84
CA VAL A 358 9.45 -9.51 -2.43
C VAL A 358 10.53 -10.60 -2.38
N ILE A 359 10.72 -11.26 -1.24
CA ILE A 359 11.70 -12.35 -1.12
C ILE A 359 11.37 -13.51 -2.06
N ARG A 360 10.09 -13.89 -2.18
CA ARG A 360 9.66 -14.90 -3.16
C ARG A 360 9.97 -14.48 -4.59
N ALA A 361 9.76 -13.21 -4.95
CA ALA A 361 10.04 -12.69 -6.29
C ALA A 361 11.55 -12.71 -6.58
N ILE A 362 12.38 -12.24 -5.64
CA ILE A 362 13.84 -12.27 -5.71
C ILE A 362 14.31 -13.71 -5.95
N LYS A 363 13.94 -14.66 -5.09
CA LYS A 363 14.34 -16.07 -5.22
C LYS A 363 13.95 -16.70 -6.55
N ARG A 364 12.81 -16.30 -7.14
CA ARG A 364 12.39 -16.79 -8.46
C ARG A 364 13.32 -16.33 -9.57
N VAL A 365 13.77 -15.07 -9.53
CA VAL A 365 14.71 -14.54 -10.53
C VAL A 365 16.09 -15.17 -10.38
N GLU A 366 16.55 -15.39 -9.15
CA GLU A 366 17.84 -16.05 -8.88
C GLU A 366 17.91 -17.50 -9.35
N LEU A 367 16.77 -18.16 -9.58
CA LEU A 367 16.70 -19.51 -10.14
C LEU A 367 16.73 -19.52 -11.68
N LEU A 368 16.53 -18.37 -12.32
CA LEU A 368 16.52 -18.22 -13.77
C LEU A 368 17.88 -17.78 -14.33
N ASP A 369 18.73 -17.22 -13.47
CA ASP A 369 20.14 -16.88 -13.71
C ASP A 369 21.05 -18.08 -13.41
#